data_AF-A0A527IFL9-F1
#
_entry.id   AF-A0A527IFL9-F1
#
_cell.length_a   1.000
_cell.length_b   1.000
_cell.length_c   1.000
_cell.angle_alpha   90.00
_cell.angle_beta   90.00
_cell.angle_gamma   90.00
#
_symmetry.space_group_name_H-M   'P 1'
#
loop_
_entity.id
_entity.type
_entity.pdbx_description
1 polymer ?
#
loop_
_entity_poly.entity_id
_entity_poly.type
_entity_poly.pdbx_seq_one_letter_code
_entity_poly.pdbx_strand_id
1 'polypeptide(L)' 'LERLAKVCAGACRPIEDKRGTIEFRRKVAGVLAQRAATSAYARAGGK' A
#
# COMPACT_ATOMS: atom_id res chain seq x y z
N LEU A 1 -4.26 -3.35 9.88
CA LEU A 1 -4.06 -2.84 8.49
C LEU A 1 -3.34 -3.83 7.56
N GLU A 2 -2.80 -4.95 8.06
CA GLU A 2 -2.08 -5.92 7.22
C GLU A 2 -2.96 -6.58 6.15
N ARG A 3 -4.21 -6.91 6.48
CA ARG A 3 -5.16 -7.50 5.51
C ARG A 3 -5.42 -6.55 4.33
N LEU A 4 -5.60 -5.26 4.61
CA LEU A 4 -5.73 -4.21 3.59
C LEU A 4 -4.49 -4.19 2.68
N ALA A 5 -3.30 -4.16 3.29
CA ALA A 5 -2.05 -4.11 2.55
C ALA A 5 -1.86 -5.31 1.62
N LYS A 6 -2.20 -6.52 2.09
CA LYS A 6 -2.12 -7.75 1.28
C LYS A 6 -3.08 -7.70 0.08
N VAL A 7 -4.31 -7.24 0.29
CA VAL A 7 -5.30 -7.10 -0.79
C VAL A 7 -4.83 -6.06 -1.81
N CYS A 8 -4.37 -4.89 -1.37
CA CYS A 8 -3.87 -3.85 -2.26
C CYS A 8 -2.64 -4.32 -3.04
N ALA A 9 -1.66 -4.93 -2.37
CA ALA A 9 -0.46 -5.47 -3.01
C ALA A 9 -0.77 -6.57 -4.03
N GLY A 10 -1.76 -7.43 -3.74
CA GLY A 10 -2.20 -8.50 -4.65
C GLY A 10 -3.04 -8.01 -5.83
N ALA A 11 -3.79 -6.93 -5.67
CA ALA A 11 -4.60 -6.33 -6.73
C ALA A 11 -3.75 -5.58 -7.77
N CYS A 12 -2.58 -5.05 -7.37
CA CYS A 12 -1.72 -4.27 -8.25
C CYS A 12 -0.96 -5.13 -9.28
N ARG A 13 -0.86 -4.63 -10.52
CA ARG A 13 -0.07 -5.20 -11.62
C ARG A 13 1.04 -4.23 -12.08
N PRO A 14 2.10 -4.03 -11.28
CA PRO A 14 3.18 -3.12 -11.62
C PRO A 14 4.11 -3.71 -12.69
N ILE A 15 4.85 -2.84 -13.38
CA ILE A 15 5.96 -3.21 -14.27
C ILE A 15 7.29 -3.21 -13.52
N GLU A 16 8.27 -3.90 -14.09
CA GLU A 16 9.66 -3.84 -13.67
C GLU A 16 10.39 -2.75 -14.47
N ASP A 17 11.04 -1.81 -13.79
CA ASP A 17 11.83 -0.77 -14.42
C ASP A 17 13.00 -0.34 -13.52
N LYS A 18 13.76 0.67 -13.95
CA LYS A 18 14.90 1.21 -13.19
C LYS A 18 14.52 1.78 -11.82
N ARG A 19 13.23 2.02 -11.54
CA ARG A 19 12.74 2.51 -10.24
C ARG A 19 12.30 1.38 -9.32
N GLY A 20 12.36 0.12 -9.77
CA GLY A 20 12.20 -1.07 -8.93
C GLY A 20 11.49 -2.23 -9.62
N THR A 21 11.68 -3.41 -9.03
CA THR A 21 11.07 -4.68 -9.46
C THR A 21 9.57 -4.74 -9.14
N ILE A 22 8.87 -5.69 -9.78
CA ILE A 22 7.45 -5.97 -9.49
C ILE A 22 7.24 -6.27 -8.00
N GLU A 23 8.12 -7.06 -7.41
CA GLU A 23 8.04 -7.44 -5.99
C GLU A 23 8.17 -6.22 -5.08
N PHE A 24 9.18 -5.37 -5.34
CA PHE A 24 9.37 -4.14 -4.58
C PHE A 24 8.14 -3.23 -4.67
N ARG A 25 7.59 -3.04 -5.87
CA ARG A 25 6.41 -2.19 -6.08
C ARG A 25 5.15 -2.75 -5.43
N ARG A 26 4.95 -4.08 -5.42
CA ARG A 26 3.86 -4.72 -4.68
C ARG A 26 3.98 -4.48 -3.17
N LYS A 27 5.19 -4.63 -2.61
CA LYS A 27 5.46 -4.34 -1.20
C LYS A 27 5.14 -2.88 -0.86
N VAL A 28 5.62 -1.94 -1.68
CA VAL A 28 5.39 -0.49 -1.47
C VAL A 28 3.90 -0.15 -1.55
N ALA A 29 3.15 -0.73 -2.50
CA ALA A 29 1.71 -0.52 -2.60
C ALA A 29 0.97 -0.91 -1.30
N GLY A 30 1.35 -2.03 -0.70
CA GLY A 30 0.83 -2.45 0.59
C GLY A 30 1.16 -1.44 1.70
N VAL A 31 2.41 -0.97 1.78
CA VAL A 31 2.83 0.04 2.78
C VAL A 31 2.08 1.37 2.61
N LEU A 32 1.94 1.85 1.38
CA LEU A 32 1.22 3.09 1.11
C LEU A 32 -0.25 2.99 1.47
N ALA A 33 -0.90 1.85 1.22
CA ALA A 33 -2.28 1.61 1.61
C ALA A 33 -2.46 1.71 3.14
N GLN A 34 -1.54 1.13 3.92
CA GLN A 34 -1.59 1.25 5.38
C GLN A 34 -1.42 2.70 5.83
N ARG A 35 -0.43 3.41 5.30
CA ARG A 35 -0.17 4.83 5.66
C ARG A 35 -1.37 5.71 5.32
N ALA A 36 -1.93 5.54 4.14
CA ALA A 36 -3.11 6.29 3.70
C ALA A 36 -4.33 6.01 4.60
N ALA A 37 -4.58 4.74 4.95
CA ALA A 37 -5.68 4.38 5.85
C ALA A 37 -5.49 4.96 7.26
N THR A 38 -4.28 4.92 7.81
CA THR A 38 -3.97 5.56 9.11
C THR A 38 -4.18 7.07 9.05
N SER A 39 -3.65 7.74 8.01
CA SER A 39 -3.82 9.18 7.86
C SER A 39 -5.29 9.58 7.66
N ALA A 40 -6.07 8.78 6.92
CA ALA A 40 -7.50 9.01 6.75
C ALA A 40 -8.26 8.83 8.07
N TYR A 41 -7.95 7.80 8.86
CA TYR A 41 -8.56 7.57 10.17
C TYR A 41 -8.28 8.73 11.14
N ALA A 42 -7.02 9.20 11.21
CA ALA A 42 -6.66 10.36 12.02
C ALA A 42 -7.42 11.63 11.59
N ARG A 43 -7.56 11.86 10.27
CA ARG A 43 -8.33 13.01 9.74
C ARG A 43 -9.83 12.90 9.98
N ALA A 44 -10.37 11.70 10.03
CA ALA A 44 -11.79 11.45 10.30
C ALA A 44 -12.17 11.70 11.77
N GLY A 45 -11.25 12.21 12.60
CA GLY A 45 -11.47 12.42 14.03
C GLY A 45 -11.35 11.14 14.85
N GLY A 46 -10.64 10.13 14.32
CA GLY A 46 -10.26 8.95 15.08
C GLY A 46 -9.53 9.38 16.35
N LYS A 47 -10.12 9.07 17.51
CA LYS A 47 -9.48 9.28 18.82
C LYS A 47 -8.19 8.48 18.93
#